data_AF-A0A258BMT8-F1
#
_entry.id   AF-A0A258BMT8-F1
#
_cell.length_a   1.000
_cell.length_b   1.000
_cell.length_c   1.000
_cell.angle_alpha   90.00
_cell.angle_beta   90.00
_cell.angle_gamma   90.00
#
_symmetry.space_group_name_H-M   'P 1'
#
loop_
_entity.id
_entity.type
_entity.pdbx_description
1 polymer ?
#
loop_
_entity_poly.entity_id
_entity_poly.type
_entity_poly.pdbx_seq_one_letter_code
_entity_poly.pdbx_strand_id
1 'polypeptide(L)'
;EQWGRRWITMDTSRVALALARARLMGARYPWFLLADSREGQMKEGEITRTPPPDTPTYNRLRHGFVYKRVPHITLKSIANNAEIDTIWEKFQQVLEPLRAALNAALGKEWQDWEIPREPGTEWPAPARAAHQAWWEQRIARQKEIDASIAAKADTEYLYDQPYEDKARVRVAGPFTVESLSPHRVAAVDYDDSLFDELEAAEGRRQAGPVSESADFAQMILDTLKKSGVQQAHKADRLVFSAIKPWPGRFVCAEGRVRQASEGESATLADSPERRAAIMVGPEYGTVVRLDMTAAAREAMEAGFDMLIVAAFNFDAHASEFDRMGALPVLQARINPDLHMPDLANTGAGNLFTVFGEPDIKVHEESDGRVSIEVAGVDMYKGGQIESSSADDIAVWFIDTDYDYENFRVRHAYFPGANDPYKALKTTLKAEIDLEAWESLKRTRSRPFLRPVGGRVAVKVINHLGDEVMK
;
A
#
# COMPACT_ATOMS: atom_id res chain seq x y z
N GLU A 1 -12.14 4.96 -1.54
CA GLU A 1 -13.05 5.15 -0.39
C GLU A 1 -14.32 5.96 -0.67
N GLN A 2 -14.26 7.23 -1.08
CA GLN A 2 -15.46 8.01 -1.45
C GLN A 2 -16.35 7.30 -2.49
N TRP A 3 -15.72 6.50 -3.34
CA TRP A 3 -16.34 5.69 -4.39
C TRP A 3 -16.54 4.21 -4.00
N GLY A 4 -16.41 3.86 -2.71
CA GLY A 4 -16.51 2.47 -2.24
C GLY A 4 -15.36 1.54 -2.66
N ARG A 5 -14.34 2.06 -3.35
CA ARG A 5 -13.16 1.26 -3.77
C ARG A 5 -12.38 0.75 -2.56
N ARG A 6 -12.19 -0.57 -2.49
CA ARG A 6 -11.48 -1.32 -1.43
C ARG A 6 -10.05 -1.70 -1.79
N TRP A 7 -9.67 -1.55 -3.05
CA TRP A 7 -8.37 -1.96 -3.58
C TRP A 7 -7.73 -0.80 -4.36
N ILE A 8 -6.41 -0.70 -4.24
CA ILE A 8 -5.58 0.24 -5.01
C ILE A 8 -4.53 -0.61 -5.70
N THR A 9 -4.53 -0.58 -7.03
CA THR A 9 -3.47 -1.18 -7.84
C THR A 9 -2.43 -0.11 -8.15
N MET A 10 -1.15 -0.45 -8.02
CA MET A 10 -0.03 0.43 -8.33
C MET A 10 1.08 -0.36 -8.99
N ASP A 11 2.02 0.35 -9.60
CA ASP A 11 3.28 -0.21 -10.08
C ASP A 11 4.15 -0.72 -8.90
N THR A 12 4.97 -1.74 -9.15
CA THR A 12 5.85 -2.37 -8.14
C THR A 12 7.14 -1.58 -7.89
N SER A 13 7.36 -0.48 -8.61
CA SER A 13 8.53 0.38 -8.43
C SER A 13 8.60 0.99 -7.03
N ARG A 14 9.83 1.16 -6.50
CA ARG A 14 10.10 1.75 -5.17
C ARG A 14 9.47 3.13 -5.01
N VAL A 15 9.46 3.93 -6.08
CA VAL A 15 8.88 5.27 -6.09
C VAL A 15 7.36 5.20 -5.93
N ALA A 16 6.69 4.32 -6.67
CA ALA A 16 5.24 4.13 -6.58
C ALA A 16 4.83 3.66 -5.17
N LEU A 17 5.55 2.67 -4.63
CA LEU A 17 5.33 2.16 -3.27
C LEU A 17 5.56 3.25 -2.20
N ALA A 18 6.65 4.00 -2.29
CA ALA A 18 6.95 5.07 -1.34
C ALA A 18 5.89 6.18 -1.37
N LEU A 19 5.45 6.59 -2.56
CA LEU A 19 4.40 7.60 -2.74
C LEU A 19 3.05 7.09 -2.23
N ALA A 20 2.67 5.85 -2.55
CA ALA A 20 1.42 5.27 -2.09
C ALA A 20 1.39 5.15 -0.56
N ARG A 21 2.48 4.65 0.05
CA ARG A 21 2.64 4.58 1.50
C ARG A 21 2.51 5.97 2.13
N ALA A 22 3.25 6.95 1.63
CA ALA A 22 3.22 8.32 2.15
C ALA A 22 1.82 8.93 2.05
N ARG A 23 1.11 8.71 0.93
CA ARG A 23 -0.25 9.20 0.73
C ARG A 23 -1.25 8.51 1.65
N LEU A 24 -1.19 7.19 1.79
CA LEU A 24 -2.09 6.42 2.66
C LEU A 24 -1.89 6.78 4.14
N MET A 25 -0.63 6.86 4.59
CA MET A 25 -0.30 7.17 5.98
C MET A 25 -0.49 8.66 6.33
N GLY A 26 -0.29 9.56 5.37
CA GLY A 26 -0.41 11.01 5.57
C GLY A 26 -1.80 11.58 5.29
N ALA A 27 -2.71 10.82 4.69
CA ALA A 27 -4.04 11.30 4.39
C ALA A 27 -4.95 11.28 5.63
N ARG A 28 -5.81 12.29 5.72
CA ARG A 28 -6.96 12.31 6.63
C ARG A 28 -8.20 11.97 5.84
N TYR A 29 -9.05 11.13 6.42
CA TYR A 29 -10.30 10.69 5.82
C TYR A 29 -11.47 11.24 6.63
N PRO A 30 -12.57 11.64 5.96
CA PRO A 30 -13.78 12.04 6.66
C PRO A 30 -14.31 10.86 7.48
N TRP A 31 -14.87 11.18 8.65
CA TRP A 31 -15.66 10.26 9.45
C TRP A 31 -17.14 10.58 9.25
N PHE A 32 -17.97 9.56 9.05
CA PHE A 32 -19.40 9.73 8.85
C PHE A 32 -20.18 9.20 10.05
N LEU A 33 -21.28 9.87 10.39
CA LEU A 33 -22.15 9.49 11.49
C LEU A 33 -22.83 8.15 11.19
N LEU A 34 -22.54 7.14 12.03
CA LEU A 34 -23.17 5.82 11.94
C LEU A 34 -24.59 5.88 12.49
N ALA A 35 -25.53 5.23 11.82
CA ALA A 35 -26.90 5.13 12.33
C ALA A 35 -26.96 4.39 13.68
N ASP A 36 -26.10 3.38 13.87
CA ASP A 36 -25.92 2.63 15.12
C ASP A 36 -24.88 3.30 16.05
N SER A 37 -25.01 4.60 16.27
CA SER A 37 -24.20 5.36 17.24
C SER A 37 -25.06 6.40 17.95
N ARG A 38 -24.71 6.76 19.20
CA ARG A 38 -25.48 7.75 19.97
C ARG A 38 -25.55 9.10 19.26
N GLU A 39 -24.43 9.54 18.69
CA GLU A 39 -24.36 10.77 17.89
C GLU A 39 -25.24 10.68 16.64
N GLY A 40 -25.28 9.51 15.98
CA GLY A 40 -26.16 9.26 14.85
C GLY A 40 -27.64 9.29 15.23
N GLN A 41 -28.02 8.65 16.33
CA GLN A 41 -29.40 8.69 16.84
C GLN A 41 -29.84 10.13 17.16
N MET A 42 -28.97 10.92 17.80
CA MET A 42 -29.23 12.34 18.06
C MET A 42 -29.43 13.11 16.76
N LYS A 43 -28.53 12.92 15.78
CA LYS A 43 -28.62 13.60 14.49
C LYS A 43 -29.88 13.22 13.71
N GLU A 44 -30.27 11.95 13.76
CA GLU A 44 -31.49 11.45 13.15
C GLU A 44 -32.74 12.07 13.80
N GLY A 45 -32.75 12.20 15.14
CA GLY A 45 -33.78 12.92 15.88
C GLY A 45 -33.87 14.40 15.51
N GLU A 46 -32.73 15.08 15.34
CA GLU A 46 -32.69 16.47 14.86
C GLU A 46 -33.30 16.63 13.47
N ILE A 47 -32.98 15.72 12.53
CA ILE A 47 -33.45 15.76 11.14
C ILE A 47 -34.96 15.51 11.08
N THR A 48 -35.42 14.50 11.81
CA THR A 48 -36.84 14.10 11.82
C THR A 48 -37.69 14.94 12.77
N ARG A 49 -37.07 15.80 13.58
CA ARG A 49 -37.69 16.56 14.68
C ARG A 49 -38.43 15.65 15.67
N THR A 50 -37.90 14.45 15.88
CA THR A 50 -38.42 13.48 16.86
C THR A 50 -37.41 13.28 17.99
N PRO A 51 -37.86 12.90 19.20
CA PRO A 51 -36.93 12.54 20.25
C PRO A 51 -36.06 11.35 19.78
N PRO A 52 -34.73 11.43 19.97
CA PRO A 52 -33.83 10.37 19.53
C PRO A 52 -34.16 9.05 20.25
N PRO A 53 -34.08 7.91 19.55
CA PRO A 53 -34.33 6.61 20.17
C PRO A 53 -33.27 6.30 21.23
N ASP A 54 -33.69 5.68 22.33
CA ASP A 54 -32.80 5.29 23.44
C ASP A 54 -32.34 3.82 23.34
N THR A 55 -32.27 3.30 22.12
CA THR A 55 -31.81 1.93 21.87
C THR A 55 -30.30 1.83 22.07
N PRO A 56 -29.80 0.71 22.63
CA PRO A 56 -28.36 0.51 22.81
C PRO A 56 -27.65 0.45 21.46
N THR A 57 -26.52 1.15 21.35
CA THR A 57 -25.74 1.25 20.12
C THR A 57 -24.46 0.44 20.19
N TYR A 58 -24.05 -0.18 19.08
CA TYR A 58 -22.84 -1.01 19.01
C TYR A 58 -21.83 -0.54 17.96
N ASN A 59 -22.02 0.64 17.35
CA ASN A 59 -21.15 1.21 16.31
C ASN A 59 -20.94 0.27 15.11
N ARG A 60 -21.97 -0.50 14.73
CA ARG A 60 -21.88 -1.47 13.63
C ARG A 60 -22.19 -0.83 12.28
N LEU A 61 -21.20 -0.84 11.39
CA LEU A 61 -21.31 -0.30 10.02
C LEU A 61 -22.48 -0.85 9.20
N ARG A 62 -22.90 -2.10 9.44
CA ARG A 62 -23.99 -2.75 8.69
C ARG A 62 -25.34 -2.04 8.81
N HIS A 63 -25.53 -1.26 9.87
CA HIS A 63 -26.75 -0.47 10.07
C HIS A 63 -26.74 0.84 9.27
N GLY A 64 -25.64 1.12 8.54
CA GLY A 64 -25.53 2.27 7.67
C GLY A 64 -25.16 3.56 8.40
N PHE A 65 -25.38 4.67 7.70
CA PHE A 65 -25.06 6.02 8.15
C PHE A 65 -26.33 6.85 8.30
N VAL A 66 -26.20 8.01 8.94
CA VAL A 66 -27.24 9.04 8.92
C VAL A 66 -27.08 9.85 7.63
N TYR A 67 -28.13 9.92 6.83
CA TYR A 67 -28.12 10.52 5.49
C TYR A 67 -28.93 11.80 5.43
N LYS A 68 -28.50 12.72 4.57
CA LYS A 68 -29.32 13.86 4.14
C LYS A 68 -30.55 13.36 3.39
N ARG A 69 -31.72 13.93 3.70
CA ARG A 69 -33.00 13.58 3.09
C ARG A 69 -33.55 14.77 2.30
N VAL A 70 -34.00 14.51 1.09
CA VAL A 70 -34.71 15.49 0.26
C VAL A 70 -36.13 14.98 0.01
N PRO A 71 -37.18 15.74 0.37
CA PRO A 71 -38.55 15.35 0.06
C PRO A 71 -38.76 15.42 -1.46
N HIS A 72 -39.28 14.34 -2.02
CA HIS A 72 -39.62 14.22 -3.42
C HIS A 72 -41.09 13.84 -3.57
N ILE A 73 -41.83 14.65 -4.31
CA ILE A 73 -43.23 14.38 -4.65
C ILE A 73 -43.25 13.61 -5.96
N THR A 74 -43.82 12.41 -5.95
CA THR A 74 -43.89 11.58 -7.16
C THR A 74 -45.01 12.06 -8.08
N LEU A 75 -44.81 11.96 -9.41
CA LEU A 75 -45.84 12.29 -10.41
C LEU A 75 -47.13 11.48 -10.19
N LYS A 76 -47.02 10.25 -9.69
CA LYS A 76 -48.15 9.39 -9.33
C LYS A 76 -49.01 10.00 -8.21
N SER A 77 -48.39 10.59 -7.19
CA SER A 77 -49.13 11.24 -6.10
C SER A 77 -49.90 12.47 -6.58
N ILE A 78 -49.36 13.19 -7.57
CA ILE A 78 -50.05 14.33 -8.18
C ILE A 78 -51.22 13.82 -9.03
N ALA A 79 -51.00 12.81 -9.89
CA ALA A 79 -52.03 12.30 -10.80
C ALA A 79 -53.24 11.64 -10.10
N ASN A 80 -53.06 11.09 -8.90
CA ASN A 80 -54.14 10.44 -8.14
C ASN A 80 -54.90 11.39 -7.20
N ASN A 81 -54.54 12.67 -7.14
CA ASN A 81 -55.21 13.63 -6.27
C ASN A 81 -56.50 14.15 -6.93
N ALA A 82 -57.64 13.52 -6.58
CA ALA A 82 -58.97 13.88 -7.09
C ALA A 82 -59.38 15.34 -6.82
N GLU A 83 -58.75 16.03 -5.85
CA GLU A 83 -59.02 17.46 -5.65
C GLU A 83 -58.53 18.33 -6.80
N ILE A 84 -57.45 17.93 -7.47
CA ILE A 84 -56.91 18.67 -8.62
C ILE A 84 -57.96 18.75 -9.73
N ASP A 85 -58.67 17.65 -9.98
CA ASP A 85 -59.74 17.61 -10.98
C ASP A 85 -60.90 18.54 -10.59
N THR A 86 -61.35 18.52 -9.32
CA THR A 86 -62.41 19.44 -8.86
C THR A 86 -61.98 20.92 -8.90
N ILE A 87 -60.73 21.23 -8.55
CA ILE A 87 -60.19 22.60 -8.66
C ILE A 87 -60.16 22.99 -10.14
N TRP A 88 -59.70 22.10 -11.01
CA TRP A 88 -59.66 22.35 -12.45
C TRP A 88 -61.05 22.66 -13.01
N GLU A 89 -62.06 21.84 -12.69
CA GLU A 89 -63.45 22.04 -13.14
C GLU A 89 -64.03 23.38 -12.66
N LYS A 90 -63.84 23.71 -11.38
CA LYS A 90 -64.30 24.98 -10.77
C LYS A 90 -63.74 26.19 -11.50
N PHE A 91 -62.43 26.20 -11.81
CA PHE A 91 -61.82 27.31 -12.53
C PHE A 91 -62.16 27.29 -14.03
N GLN A 92 -62.38 26.12 -14.63
CA GLN A 92 -62.73 26.03 -16.05
C GLN A 92 -64.09 26.71 -16.33
N GLN A 93 -65.05 26.61 -15.40
CA GLN A 93 -66.33 27.33 -15.50
C GLN A 93 -66.17 28.86 -15.57
N VAL A 94 -65.10 29.40 -15.00
CA VAL A 94 -64.80 30.85 -15.01
C VAL A 94 -63.88 31.23 -16.17
N LEU A 95 -62.94 30.37 -16.53
CA LEU A 95 -61.96 30.61 -17.58
C LEU A 95 -62.57 30.57 -18.99
N GLU A 96 -63.53 29.67 -19.27
CA GLU A 96 -64.10 29.57 -20.62
C GLU A 96 -64.92 30.78 -21.08
N PRO A 97 -65.76 31.41 -20.23
CA PRO A 97 -66.39 32.67 -20.58
C PRO A 97 -65.38 33.80 -20.85
N LEU A 98 -64.30 33.86 -20.07
CA LEU A 98 -63.23 34.87 -20.24
C LEU A 98 -62.44 34.63 -21.52
N ARG A 99 -62.16 33.36 -21.87
CA ARG A 99 -61.53 32.98 -23.14
C ARG A 99 -62.41 33.33 -24.32
N ALA A 100 -63.71 32.99 -24.26
CA ALA A 100 -64.66 33.32 -25.31
C ALA A 100 -64.75 34.84 -25.54
N ALA A 101 -64.76 35.63 -24.46
CA ALA A 101 -64.73 37.09 -24.55
C ALA A 101 -63.44 37.62 -25.17
N LEU A 102 -62.28 37.05 -24.81
CA LEU A 102 -60.98 37.40 -25.38
C LEU A 102 -60.90 37.08 -26.88
N ASN A 103 -61.34 35.87 -27.25
CA ASN A 103 -61.38 35.40 -28.63
C ASN A 103 -62.32 36.24 -29.51
N ALA A 104 -63.50 36.58 -29.01
CA ALA A 104 -64.44 37.48 -29.68
C ALA A 104 -63.87 38.89 -29.88
N ALA A 105 -63.15 39.42 -28.89
CA ALA A 105 -62.53 40.75 -28.97
C ALA A 105 -61.33 40.83 -29.94
N LEU A 106 -60.66 39.70 -30.18
CA LEU A 106 -59.49 39.61 -31.06
C LEU A 106 -59.77 38.98 -32.44
N GLY A 107 -60.98 38.42 -32.64
CA GLY A 107 -61.33 37.67 -33.85
C GLY A 107 -60.46 36.42 -34.03
N LYS A 108 -60.08 35.77 -32.92
CA LYS A 108 -59.23 34.57 -32.88
C LYS A 108 -59.99 33.40 -32.25
N GLU A 109 -59.47 32.19 -32.42
CA GLU A 109 -59.99 30.97 -31.80
C GLU A 109 -58.89 30.27 -30.99
N TRP A 110 -58.28 31.00 -30.05
CA TRP A 110 -57.20 30.44 -29.23
C TRP A 110 -57.73 29.44 -28.21
N GLN A 111 -56.97 28.35 -28.07
CA GLN A 111 -57.10 27.39 -26.97
C GLN A 111 -56.34 27.90 -25.73
N ASP A 112 -56.59 27.29 -24.57
CA ASP A 112 -56.01 27.70 -23.28
C ASP A 112 -54.47 27.76 -23.28
N TRP A 113 -53.81 26.89 -24.05
CA TRP A 113 -52.35 26.86 -24.16
C TRP A 113 -51.78 27.86 -25.18
N GLU A 114 -52.61 28.47 -26.02
CA GLU A 114 -52.21 29.39 -27.08
C GLU A 114 -52.26 30.86 -26.66
N ILE A 115 -52.91 31.16 -25.53
CA ILE A 115 -53.02 32.52 -24.99
C ILE A 115 -51.64 33.01 -24.50
N PRO A 116 -51.07 34.08 -25.10
CA PRO A 116 -49.77 34.61 -24.73
C PRO A 116 -49.73 35.10 -23.27
N ARG A 117 -48.55 35.06 -22.64
CA ARG A 117 -48.38 35.51 -21.24
C ARG A 117 -48.51 37.02 -21.06
N GLU A 118 -48.11 37.78 -22.07
CA GLU A 118 -48.24 39.23 -22.11
C GLU A 118 -49.24 39.62 -23.20
N PRO A 119 -50.08 40.65 -22.98
CA PRO A 119 -51.00 41.13 -24.00
C PRO A 119 -50.21 41.78 -25.15
N GLY A 120 -50.72 41.66 -26.37
CA GLY A 120 -50.12 42.31 -27.53
C GLY A 120 -50.19 43.85 -27.44
N THR A 121 -49.17 44.52 -27.98
CA THR A 121 -49.01 45.98 -27.97
C THR A 121 -50.17 46.73 -28.64
N GLU A 122 -50.89 46.10 -29.57
CA GLU A 122 -52.02 46.69 -30.32
C GLU A 122 -53.40 46.16 -29.90
N TRP A 123 -53.51 45.43 -28.78
CA TRP A 123 -54.80 44.87 -28.38
C TRP A 123 -55.80 45.93 -27.90
N PRO A 124 -57.08 45.84 -28.31
CA PRO A 124 -58.15 46.68 -27.78
C PRO A 124 -58.23 46.62 -26.25
N ALA A 125 -58.60 47.73 -25.60
CA ALA A 125 -58.82 47.79 -24.15
C ALA A 125 -59.69 46.65 -23.57
N PRO A 126 -60.83 46.25 -24.18
CA PRO A 126 -61.62 45.12 -23.69
C PRO A 126 -60.87 43.77 -23.80
N ALA A 127 -60.05 43.56 -24.83
CA ALA A 127 -59.24 42.36 -24.97
C ALA A 127 -58.14 42.29 -23.90
N ARG A 128 -57.50 43.42 -23.56
CA ARG A 128 -56.51 43.49 -22.47
C ARG A 128 -57.12 43.18 -21.11
N ALA A 129 -58.31 43.72 -20.82
CA ALA A 129 -59.01 43.45 -19.57
C ALA A 129 -59.42 41.96 -19.43
N ALA A 130 -59.94 41.36 -20.51
CA ALA A 130 -60.28 39.94 -20.53
C ALA A 130 -59.04 39.04 -20.37
N HIS A 131 -57.92 39.40 -21.01
CA HIS A 131 -56.64 38.68 -20.88
C HIS A 131 -56.08 38.73 -19.47
N GLN A 132 -56.08 39.91 -18.84
CA GLN A 132 -55.62 40.06 -17.47
C GLN A 132 -56.47 39.22 -16.51
N ALA A 133 -57.80 39.33 -16.60
CA ALA A 133 -58.71 38.54 -15.77
C ALA A 133 -58.51 37.03 -15.99
N TRP A 134 -58.31 36.59 -17.23
CA TRP A 134 -58.05 35.19 -17.55
C TRP A 134 -56.73 34.70 -16.94
N TRP A 135 -55.64 35.47 -17.04
CA TRP A 135 -54.35 35.10 -16.43
C TRP A 135 -54.37 35.14 -14.91
N GLU A 136 -55.08 36.09 -14.29
CA GLU A 136 -55.29 36.12 -12.84
C GLU A 136 -55.97 34.83 -12.36
N GLN A 137 -57.03 34.39 -13.05
CA GLN A 137 -57.72 33.14 -12.74
C GLN A 137 -56.87 31.91 -13.02
N ARG A 138 -56.07 31.90 -14.10
CA ARG A 138 -55.13 30.80 -14.40
C ARG A 138 -54.04 30.67 -13.34
N ILE A 139 -53.50 31.79 -12.86
CA ILE A 139 -52.51 31.82 -11.78
C ILE A 139 -53.15 31.39 -10.46
N ALA A 140 -54.37 31.84 -10.17
CA ALA A 140 -55.13 31.41 -9.00
C ALA A 140 -55.39 29.89 -9.02
N ARG A 141 -55.80 29.34 -10.17
CA ARG A 141 -55.94 27.89 -10.37
C ARG A 141 -54.63 27.16 -10.06
N GLN A 142 -53.52 27.61 -10.62
CA GLN A 142 -52.22 26.96 -10.38
C GLN A 142 -51.84 27.02 -8.89
N LYS A 143 -52.05 28.16 -8.23
CA LYS A 143 -51.78 28.29 -6.78
C LYS A 143 -52.65 27.36 -5.93
N GLU A 144 -53.93 27.19 -6.27
CA GLU A 144 -54.85 26.31 -5.54
C GLU A 144 -54.46 24.83 -5.76
N ILE A 145 -54.05 24.46 -6.98
CA ILE A 145 -53.51 23.13 -7.30
C ILE A 145 -52.20 22.89 -6.53
N ASP A 146 -51.25 23.82 -6.58
CA ASP A 146 -49.95 23.71 -5.88
C ASP A 146 -50.15 23.59 -4.37
N ALA A 147 -51.14 24.30 -3.80
CA ALA A 147 -51.52 24.19 -2.40
C ALA A 147 -52.12 22.82 -2.05
N SER A 148 -52.99 22.27 -2.91
CA SER A 148 -53.53 20.91 -2.72
C SER A 148 -52.44 19.84 -2.81
N ILE A 149 -51.52 19.97 -3.79
CA ILE A 149 -50.35 19.09 -3.91
C ILE A 149 -49.49 19.17 -2.64
N ALA A 150 -49.16 20.38 -2.16
CA ALA A 150 -48.37 20.54 -0.95
C ALA A 150 -49.05 19.97 0.32
N ALA A 151 -50.39 19.99 0.37
CA ALA A 151 -51.14 19.50 1.52
C ALA A 151 -51.36 17.98 1.51
N LYS A 152 -51.50 17.36 0.33
CA LYS A 152 -51.98 15.98 0.19
C LYS A 152 -51.03 15.04 -0.53
N ALA A 153 -49.98 15.54 -1.17
CA ALA A 153 -49.07 14.66 -1.90
C ALA A 153 -48.23 13.84 -0.92
N ASP A 154 -48.18 12.53 -1.17
CA ASP A 154 -47.30 11.63 -0.47
C ASP A 154 -45.85 12.00 -0.84
N THR A 155 -45.06 12.33 0.18
CA THR A 155 -43.66 12.69 0.03
C THR A 155 -42.78 11.48 0.30
N GLU A 156 -42.01 11.08 -0.71
CA GLU A 156 -40.97 10.09 -0.55
C GLU A 156 -39.65 10.81 -0.25
N TYR A 157 -38.87 10.29 0.71
CA TYR A 157 -37.56 10.87 1.01
C TYR A 157 -36.48 10.20 0.17
N LEU A 158 -35.79 10.98 -0.65
CA LEU A 158 -34.57 10.56 -1.34
C LEU A 158 -33.37 10.77 -0.41
N TYR A 159 -32.50 9.76 -0.35
CA TYR A 159 -31.27 9.80 0.43
C TYR A 159 -30.09 10.22 -0.46
N ASP A 160 -29.33 11.23 -0.02
CA ASP A 160 -28.18 11.76 -0.76
C ASP A 160 -26.85 11.31 -0.12
N GLN A 161 -26.23 12.17 0.68
CA GLN A 161 -24.91 11.92 1.29
C GLN A 161 -25.01 11.72 2.80
N PRO A 162 -24.10 10.92 3.39
CA PRO A 162 -24.01 10.78 4.83
C PRO A 162 -23.53 12.09 5.49
N TYR A 163 -23.95 12.31 6.74
CA TYR A 163 -23.45 13.44 7.54
C TYR A 163 -22.03 13.17 8.05
N GLU A 164 -21.15 14.13 7.85
CA GLU A 164 -19.77 14.10 8.34
C GLU A 164 -19.71 14.55 9.81
N ASP A 165 -18.95 13.81 10.62
CA ASP A 165 -18.54 14.22 11.95
C ASP A 165 -17.17 14.89 11.87
N LYS A 166 -17.16 16.21 12.11
CA LYS A 166 -15.93 17.01 12.06
C LYS A 166 -15.08 16.91 13.33
N ALA A 167 -15.62 16.35 14.41
CA ALA A 167 -14.89 16.18 15.66
C ALA A 167 -13.92 14.99 15.62
N ARG A 168 -14.15 14.04 14.70
CA ARG A 168 -13.35 12.82 14.55
C ARG A 168 -12.49 12.90 13.30
N VAL A 169 -11.19 12.72 13.48
CA VAL A 169 -10.25 12.56 12.36
C VAL A 169 -9.96 11.08 12.20
N ARG A 170 -10.18 10.56 10.99
CA ARG A 170 -9.81 9.18 10.66
C ARG A 170 -8.54 9.14 9.83
N VAL A 171 -7.69 8.18 10.14
CA VAL A 171 -6.52 7.80 9.34
C VAL A 171 -6.75 6.43 8.69
N ALA A 172 -5.87 6.05 7.76
CA ALA A 172 -5.90 4.71 7.19
C ALA A 172 -5.86 3.66 8.31
N GLY A 173 -6.80 2.72 8.27
CA GLY A 173 -6.76 1.55 9.15
C GLY A 173 -5.65 0.57 8.75
N PRO A 174 -5.53 -0.58 9.44
CA PRO A 174 -4.63 -1.63 9.02
C PRO A 174 -4.91 -2.02 7.57
N PHE A 175 -3.86 -2.05 6.74
CA PHE A 175 -3.94 -2.50 5.37
C PHE A 175 -2.83 -3.53 5.13
N THR A 176 -3.17 -4.56 4.37
CA THR A 176 -2.19 -5.52 3.87
C THR A 176 -1.66 -4.99 2.55
N VAL A 177 -0.34 -4.97 2.40
CA VAL A 177 0.28 -4.79 1.10
C VAL A 177 0.58 -6.18 0.58
N GLU A 178 -0.23 -6.63 -0.36
CA GLU A 178 0.08 -7.82 -1.13
C GLU A 178 0.83 -7.33 -2.38
N SER A 179 2.14 -7.58 -2.40
CA SER A 179 2.81 -7.68 -3.69
C SER A 179 2.25 -8.91 -4.39
N LEU A 180 2.11 -8.88 -5.72
CA LEU A 180 2.05 -10.13 -6.49
C LEU A 180 3.26 -10.94 -6.03
N SER A 181 2.98 -11.94 -5.19
CA SER A 181 4.02 -12.51 -4.36
C SER A 181 5.04 -13.19 -5.27
N PRO A 182 6.33 -13.14 -4.89
CA PRO A 182 7.36 -14.03 -5.39
C PRO A 182 7.07 -15.44 -4.85
N HIS A 183 5.94 -16.01 -5.23
CA HIS A 183 5.61 -17.38 -4.89
C HIS A 183 6.80 -18.20 -5.34
N ARG A 184 7.34 -18.99 -4.42
CA ARG A 184 8.18 -20.13 -4.75
C ARG A 184 7.40 -20.93 -5.79
N VAL A 185 7.73 -20.75 -7.06
CA VAL A 185 7.57 -21.83 -8.01
C VAL A 185 8.61 -22.82 -7.50
N ALA A 186 8.17 -23.77 -6.67
CA ALA A 186 8.89 -25.04 -6.66
C ALA A 186 8.93 -25.39 -8.15
N ALA A 187 10.13 -25.52 -8.71
CA ALA A 187 10.24 -25.99 -10.08
C ALA A 187 9.66 -27.41 -10.06
N VAL A 188 8.34 -27.51 -10.23
CA VAL A 188 7.65 -28.76 -10.49
C VAL A 188 7.93 -28.95 -11.96
N ASP A 189 8.91 -29.81 -12.25
CA ASP A 189 9.06 -30.35 -13.58
C ASP A 189 7.74 -31.04 -13.98
N TYR A 190 7.50 -31.20 -15.27
CA TYR A 190 6.28 -31.76 -15.84
C TYR A 190 5.91 -33.16 -15.29
N ASP A 191 6.83 -33.83 -14.59
CA ASP A 191 6.72 -35.22 -14.12
C ASP A 191 6.59 -35.43 -12.59
N ASP A 192 6.43 -34.37 -11.77
CA ASP A 192 5.99 -34.48 -10.36
C ASP A 192 6.68 -35.59 -9.53
N SER A 193 7.99 -35.81 -9.74
CA SER A 193 8.68 -36.98 -9.19
C SER A 193 9.47 -36.66 -7.90
N LEU A 194 9.09 -37.35 -6.82
CA LEU A 194 9.66 -37.34 -5.45
C LEU A 194 11.17 -37.68 -5.33
N PHE A 195 11.89 -37.87 -6.44
CA PHE A 195 13.30 -38.29 -6.44
C PHE A 195 14.28 -37.17 -6.08
N ASP A 196 13.90 -35.90 -6.25
CA ASP A 196 14.76 -34.74 -6.01
C ASP A 196 15.11 -34.50 -4.53
N GLU A 197 14.23 -34.85 -3.58
CA GLU A 197 14.50 -34.63 -2.14
C GLU A 197 15.56 -35.59 -1.58
N LEU A 198 15.63 -36.81 -2.11
CA LEU A 198 16.62 -37.83 -1.71
C LEU A 198 18.02 -37.52 -2.27
N GLU A 199 18.12 -37.07 -3.53
CA GLU A 199 19.40 -36.62 -4.09
C GLU A 199 19.86 -35.28 -3.52
N ALA A 200 18.92 -34.41 -3.11
CA ALA A 200 19.23 -33.17 -2.39
C ALA A 200 19.83 -33.43 -1.01
N ALA A 201 19.35 -34.45 -0.28
CA ALA A 201 19.94 -34.85 1.00
C ALA A 201 21.36 -35.43 0.87
N GLU A 202 21.71 -36.02 -0.28
CA GLU A 202 23.04 -36.54 -0.59
C GLU A 202 23.97 -35.51 -1.27
N GLY A 203 23.50 -34.29 -1.53
CA GLY A 203 24.29 -33.22 -2.16
C GLY A 203 24.59 -33.45 -3.65
N ARG A 204 23.73 -34.21 -4.36
CA ARG A 204 23.92 -34.58 -5.78
C ARG A 204 23.01 -33.84 -6.76
N ARG A 205 22.28 -32.83 -6.30
CA ARG A 205 21.34 -32.04 -7.12
C ARG A 205 22.01 -31.46 -8.37
N GLN A 206 21.40 -31.65 -9.54
CA GLN A 206 21.86 -31.07 -10.82
C GLN A 206 21.21 -29.70 -11.07
N ALA A 207 21.92 -28.81 -11.77
CA ALA A 207 21.38 -27.51 -12.18
C ALA A 207 20.25 -27.70 -13.20
N GLY A 208 19.16 -26.91 -13.06
CA GLY A 208 17.99 -26.96 -13.95
C GLY A 208 18.27 -26.53 -15.40
N PRO A 209 17.27 -26.62 -16.31
CA PRO A 209 17.46 -26.39 -17.74
C PRO A 209 17.93 -24.96 -18.07
N VAL A 210 18.90 -24.88 -18.99
CA VAL A 210 19.89 -23.79 -19.14
C VAL A 210 19.45 -22.65 -20.08
N SER A 211 18.25 -22.71 -20.69
CA SER A 211 17.95 -21.90 -21.88
C SER A 211 17.57 -20.43 -21.61
N GLU A 212 16.89 -20.10 -20.50
CA GLU A 212 16.55 -18.71 -20.15
C GLU A 212 17.51 -18.13 -19.10
N SER A 213 18.19 -18.99 -18.33
CA SER A 213 19.11 -18.59 -17.26
C SER A 213 20.45 -18.05 -17.77
N ALA A 214 20.87 -18.42 -18.99
CA ALA A 214 22.17 -18.04 -19.53
C ALA A 214 22.26 -16.54 -19.87
N ASP A 215 21.19 -15.97 -20.46
CA ASP A 215 21.12 -14.55 -20.79
C ASP A 215 21.07 -13.69 -19.52
N PHE A 216 20.30 -14.13 -18.52
CA PHE A 216 20.24 -13.49 -17.21
C PHE A 216 21.61 -13.53 -16.50
N ALA A 217 22.25 -14.69 -16.41
CA ALA A 217 23.56 -14.82 -15.77
C ALA A 217 24.61 -13.93 -16.46
N GLN A 218 24.61 -13.86 -17.79
CA GLN A 218 25.50 -12.99 -18.54
C GLN A 218 25.24 -11.50 -18.24
N MET A 219 23.97 -11.08 -18.20
CA MET A 219 23.57 -9.72 -17.82
C MET A 219 24.03 -9.36 -16.40
N ILE A 220 23.87 -10.27 -15.44
CA ILE A 220 24.37 -10.09 -14.07
C ILE A 220 25.88 -9.91 -14.06
N LEU A 221 26.64 -10.77 -14.75
CA LEU A 221 28.10 -10.70 -14.81
C LEU A 221 28.59 -9.39 -15.45
N ASP A 222 27.94 -8.93 -16.53
CA ASP A 222 28.28 -7.67 -17.18
C ASP A 222 27.99 -6.45 -16.30
N THR A 223 26.88 -6.50 -15.56
CA THR A 223 26.51 -5.46 -14.60
C THR A 223 27.47 -5.45 -13.42
N LEU A 224 27.84 -6.62 -12.91
CA LEU A 224 28.76 -6.82 -11.79
C LEU A 224 30.19 -6.38 -12.16
N LYS A 225 30.60 -6.55 -13.43
CA LYS A 225 31.85 -5.98 -13.96
C LYS A 225 31.87 -4.45 -13.94
N LYS A 226 30.74 -3.80 -14.28
CA LYS A 226 30.62 -2.32 -14.31
C LYS A 226 30.46 -1.71 -12.92
N SER A 227 29.59 -2.29 -12.11
CA SER A 227 29.15 -1.74 -10.82
C SER A 227 29.94 -2.27 -9.63
N GLY A 228 30.66 -3.38 -9.77
CA GLY A 228 31.33 -4.03 -8.65
C GLY A 228 30.34 -4.50 -7.58
N VAL A 229 30.88 -4.97 -6.46
CA VAL A 229 30.06 -5.28 -5.28
C VAL A 229 30.34 -4.21 -4.23
N GLN A 230 29.32 -3.44 -3.86
CA GLN A 230 29.44 -2.40 -2.85
C GLN A 230 29.15 -2.97 -1.45
N GLN A 231 29.87 -2.48 -0.45
CA GLN A 231 29.61 -2.78 0.95
C GLN A 231 28.82 -1.64 1.59
N ALA A 232 28.19 -1.89 2.74
CA ALA A 232 27.17 -0.98 3.31
C ALA A 232 27.69 0.45 3.58
N HIS A 233 28.99 0.64 3.80
CA HIS A 233 29.63 1.96 3.69
C HIS A 233 30.11 2.19 2.26
N LYS A 234 29.67 3.30 1.64
CA LYS A 234 30.04 3.75 0.27
C LYS A 234 31.56 3.74 -0.02
N ALA A 235 32.40 3.70 1.02
CA ALA A 235 33.86 3.72 0.93
C ALA A 235 34.50 2.36 0.58
N ASP A 236 33.83 1.23 0.86
CA ASP A 236 34.39 -0.10 0.63
C ASP A 236 33.70 -0.81 -0.54
N ARG A 237 34.46 -1.07 -1.62
CA ARG A 237 33.95 -1.66 -2.87
C ARG A 237 34.90 -2.72 -3.41
N LEU A 238 34.34 -3.87 -3.78
CA LEU A 238 35.03 -4.88 -4.57
C LEU A 238 34.93 -4.49 -6.05
N VAL A 239 36.09 -4.24 -6.66
CA VAL A 239 36.21 -3.88 -8.07
C VAL A 239 36.78 -5.06 -8.83
N PHE A 240 36.10 -5.48 -9.90
CA PHE A 240 36.54 -6.56 -10.76
C PHE A 240 37.50 -6.03 -11.83
N SER A 241 38.73 -6.55 -11.88
CA SER A 241 39.67 -6.29 -12.97
C SER A 241 39.32 -7.10 -14.21
N ALA A 242 38.86 -8.34 -14.02
CA ALA A 242 38.37 -9.22 -15.06
C ALA A 242 37.31 -10.18 -14.53
N ILE A 243 36.35 -10.53 -15.40
CA ILE A 243 35.39 -11.61 -15.18
C ILE A 243 35.47 -12.52 -16.39
N LYS A 244 35.66 -13.82 -16.18
CA LYS A 244 35.72 -14.85 -17.22
C LYS A 244 34.72 -15.96 -16.89
N PRO A 245 33.94 -16.46 -17.85
CA PRO A 245 33.09 -17.62 -17.63
C PRO A 245 33.92 -18.81 -17.13
N TRP A 246 33.38 -19.54 -16.16
CA TRP A 246 34.00 -20.73 -15.60
C TRP A 246 33.12 -21.94 -15.96
N PRO A 247 33.70 -23.08 -16.41
CA PRO A 247 32.93 -24.27 -16.75
C PRO A 247 32.51 -25.03 -15.49
N GLY A 248 31.81 -24.33 -14.59
CA GLY A 248 31.35 -24.86 -13.32
C GLY A 248 29.92 -25.36 -13.37
N ARG A 249 29.53 -26.16 -12.37
CA ARG A 249 28.13 -26.61 -12.21
C ARG A 249 27.31 -25.56 -11.48
N PHE A 250 27.88 -24.97 -10.44
CA PHE A 250 27.26 -23.90 -9.65
C PHE A 250 28.01 -22.56 -9.78
N VAL A 251 29.32 -22.61 -10.07
CA VAL A 251 30.13 -21.41 -10.31
C VAL A 251 30.02 -21.01 -11.77
N CYS A 252 29.44 -19.83 -12.03
CA CYS A 252 29.23 -19.31 -13.39
C CYS A 252 30.48 -18.63 -13.96
N ALA A 253 31.28 -17.98 -13.10
CA ALA A 253 32.42 -17.19 -13.53
C ALA A 253 33.55 -17.09 -12.50
N GLU A 254 34.76 -16.88 -13.00
CA GLU A 254 35.92 -16.42 -12.24
C GLU A 254 36.03 -14.90 -12.33
N GLY A 255 36.02 -14.23 -11.19
CA GLY A 255 36.32 -12.81 -11.04
C GLY A 255 37.69 -12.59 -10.43
N ARG A 256 38.48 -11.66 -10.99
CA ARG A 256 39.68 -11.12 -10.31
C ARG A 256 39.28 -9.84 -9.59
N VAL A 257 39.35 -9.86 -8.26
CA VAL A 257 38.84 -8.77 -7.43
C VAL A 257 39.96 -8.07 -6.67
N ARG A 258 39.83 -6.75 -6.58
CA ARG A 258 40.60 -5.90 -5.68
C ARG A 258 39.64 -5.16 -4.76
N GLN A 259 40.05 -4.97 -3.51
CA GLN A 259 39.29 -4.17 -2.55
C GLN A 259 39.80 -2.73 -2.59
N ALA A 260 38.88 -1.78 -2.75
CA ALA A 260 39.14 -0.38 -2.49
C ALA A 260 38.59 -0.06 -1.09
N SER A 261 39.42 0.52 -0.21
CA SER A 261 39.03 1.00 1.11
C SER A 261 39.62 2.39 1.35
N GLU A 262 38.85 3.36 1.83
CA GLU A 262 39.37 4.68 2.22
C GLU A 262 39.87 4.66 3.67
N GLY A 263 41.20 4.62 3.82
CA GLY A 263 41.92 4.73 5.09
C GLY A 263 43.40 4.39 4.89
N GLU A 264 44.25 5.42 4.89
CA GLU A 264 45.72 5.39 4.70
C GLU A 264 46.25 4.58 3.50
N SER A 265 46.57 5.30 2.42
CA SER A 265 47.59 4.96 1.42
C SER A 265 47.43 3.69 0.56
N ALA A 266 46.26 3.04 0.52
CA ALA A 266 46.03 1.96 -0.45
C ALA A 266 45.31 2.50 -1.70
N THR A 267 46.08 2.99 -2.68
CA THR A 267 45.55 3.06 -4.05
C THR A 267 45.14 1.64 -4.49
N LEU A 268 44.15 1.48 -5.39
CA LEU A 268 43.75 0.18 -5.98
C LEU A 268 44.93 -0.69 -6.49
N ALA A 269 46.11 -0.10 -6.66
CA ALA A 269 47.35 -0.76 -7.03
C ALA A 269 47.93 -1.67 -5.92
N ASP A 270 47.76 -1.32 -4.64
CA ASP A 270 48.40 -1.97 -3.49
C ASP A 270 47.55 -3.06 -2.81
N SER A 271 46.26 -3.20 -3.15
CA SER A 271 45.45 -4.29 -2.61
C SER A 271 45.70 -5.60 -3.39
N PRO A 272 45.92 -6.74 -2.69
CA PRO A 272 46.22 -8.00 -3.32
C PRO A 272 45.04 -8.45 -4.19
N GLU A 273 45.34 -8.83 -5.43
CA GLU A 273 44.34 -9.40 -6.34
C GLU A 273 43.96 -10.80 -5.86
N ARG A 274 42.67 -10.99 -5.59
CA ARG A 274 42.10 -12.28 -5.15
C ARG A 274 41.25 -12.89 -6.26
N ARG A 275 41.22 -14.22 -6.34
CA ARG A 275 40.36 -15.00 -7.24
C ARG A 275 39.03 -15.26 -6.56
N ALA A 276 37.96 -14.65 -7.05
CA ALA A 276 36.60 -14.88 -6.59
C ALA A 276 35.84 -15.82 -7.54
N ALA A 277 35.25 -16.88 -7.00
CA ALA A 277 34.21 -17.63 -7.68
C ALA A 277 32.91 -16.83 -7.64
N ILE A 278 32.16 -16.77 -8.74
CA ILE A 278 30.87 -16.07 -8.81
C ILE A 278 29.77 -17.09 -9.10
N MET A 279 28.83 -17.22 -8.18
CA MET A 279 27.59 -17.95 -8.34
C MET A 279 26.46 -16.95 -8.59
N VAL A 280 25.64 -17.18 -9.61
CA VAL A 280 24.43 -16.38 -9.87
C VAL A 280 23.22 -17.23 -9.47
N GLY A 281 22.40 -16.69 -8.57
CA GLY A 281 21.15 -17.32 -8.15
C GLY A 281 20.07 -17.25 -9.23
N PRO A 282 18.95 -17.95 -9.05
CA PRO A 282 17.84 -17.92 -10.00
C PRO A 282 17.22 -16.52 -10.09
N GLU A 283 16.75 -16.15 -11.29
CA GLU A 283 16.08 -14.86 -11.55
C GLU A 283 14.80 -14.70 -10.71
N TYR A 284 13.94 -15.72 -10.72
CA TYR A 284 12.71 -15.79 -9.92
C TYR A 284 12.83 -16.91 -8.89
N GLY A 285 13.63 -16.68 -7.85
CA GLY A 285 13.83 -17.69 -6.80
C GLY A 285 14.64 -17.20 -5.62
N THR A 286 15.03 -18.14 -4.77
CA THR A 286 15.81 -17.91 -3.56
C THR A 286 16.97 -18.88 -3.55
N VAL A 287 18.16 -18.40 -3.21
CA VAL A 287 19.32 -19.27 -3.02
C VAL A 287 19.22 -19.94 -1.65
N VAL A 288 19.35 -21.27 -1.64
CA VAL A 288 19.35 -22.08 -0.42
C VAL A 288 20.77 -22.45 0.01
N ARG A 289 20.93 -22.81 1.30
CA ARG A 289 22.23 -23.19 1.87
C ARG A 289 22.91 -24.34 1.13
N LEU A 290 22.13 -25.29 0.62
CA LEU A 290 22.64 -26.44 -0.13
C LEU A 290 23.37 -26.01 -1.40
N ASP A 291 22.77 -25.09 -2.17
CA ASP A 291 23.38 -24.58 -3.41
C ASP A 291 24.66 -23.80 -3.11
N MET A 292 24.66 -23.00 -2.03
CA MET A 292 25.86 -22.28 -1.58
C MET A 292 26.96 -23.23 -1.11
N THR A 293 26.61 -24.33 -0.44
CA THR A 293 27.56 -25.35 0.01
C THR A 293 28.18 -26.09 -1.17
N ALA A 294 27.37 -26.43 -2.17
CA ALA A 294 27.86 -27.06 -3.40
C ALA A 294 28.78 -26.12 -4.19
N ALA A 295 28.38 -24.86 -4.36
CA ALA A 295 29.20 -23.84 -5.00
C ALA A 295 30.50 -23.56 -4.25
N ALA A 296 30.46 -23.51 -2.91
CA ALA A 296 31.65 -23.29 -2.09
C ALA A 296 32.62 -24.48 -2.17
N ARG A 297 32.10 -25.71 -2.18
CA ARG A 297 32.94 -26.91 -2.40
C ARG A 297 33.63 -26.87 -3.76
N GLU A 298 32.88 -26.56 -4.81
CA GLU A 298 33.41 -26.41 -6.17
C GLU A 298 34.48 -25.30 -6.22
N ALA A 299 34.25 -24.18 -5.54
CA ALA A 299 35.19 -23.07 -5.46
C ALA A 299 36.48 -23.45 -4.70
N MET A 300 36.37 -24.22 -3.61
CA MET A 300 37.52 -24.72 -2.87
C MET A 300 38.36 -25.70 -3.71
N GLU A 301 37.71 -26.64 -4.41
CA GLU A 301 38.38 -27.61 -5.28
C GLU A 301 39.14 -26.92 -6.44
N ALA A 302 38.61 -25.81 -6.95
CA ALA A 302 39.24 -24.99 -8.00
C ALA A 302 40.25 -23.93 -7.48
N GLY A 303 40.47 -23.87 -6.17
CA GLY A 303 41.45 -22.98 -5.54
C GLY A 303 41.11 -21.49 -5.68
N PHE A 304 39.83 -21.14 -5.53
CA PHE A 304 39.41 -19.74 -5.38
C PHE A 304 39.66 -19.25 -3.96
N ASP A 305 39.92 -17.94 -3.82
CA ASP A 305 40.19 -17.29 -2.54
C ASP A 305 38.90 -16.87 -1.82
N MET A 306 37.78 -16.74 -2.55
CA MET A 306 36.46 -16.42 -2.01
C MET A 306 35.33 -16.83 -2.96
N LEU A 307 34.12 -16.94 -2.43
CA LEU A 307 32.89 -17.13 -3.21
C LEU A 307 32.00 -15.89 -3.09
N ILE A 308 31.49 -15.39 -4.21
CA ILE A 308 30.49 -14.32 -4.29
C ILE A 308 29.21 -14.93 -4.83
N VAL A 309 28.15 -14.94 -4.03
CA VAL A 309 26.83 -15.43 -4.42
C VAL A 309 25.95 -14.23 -4.72
N ALA A 310 25.60 -14.01 -5.98
CA ALA A 310 24.75 -12.92 -6.43
C ALA A 310 23.30 -13.40 -6.61
N ALA A 311 22.37 -12.94 -5.77
CA ALA A 311 20.96 -13.33 -5.87
C ALA A 311 20.00 -12.23 -5.41
N PHE A 312 18.76 -12.26 -5.88
CA PHE A 312 17.71 -11.36 -5.37
C PHE A 312 17.32 -11.72 -3.92
N ASN A 313 17.18 -13.01 -3.63
CA ASN A 313 16.74 -13.52 -2.33
C ASN A 313 17.61 -14.67 -1.83
N PHE A 314 17.80 -14.72 -0.51
CA PHE A 314 18.45 -15.80 0.22
C PHE A 314 17.48 -16.37 1.24
N ASP A 315 17.51 -17.69 1.43
CA ASP A 315 16.72 -18.34 2.48
C ASP A 315 17.36 -18.07 3.86
N ALA A 316 16.56 -18.15 4.93
CA ALA A 316 17.03 -17.85 6.29
C ALA A 316 18.28 -18.67 6.67
N HIS A 317 18.33 -19.96 6.30
CA HIS A 317 19.48 -20.82 6.56
C HIS A 317 20.67 -20.56 5.62
N ALA A 318 20.42 -19.96 4.46
CA ALA A 318 21.45 -19.57 3.49
C ALA A 318 22.16 -18.30 3.95
N SER A 319 21.42 -17.38 4.60
CA SER A 319 21.98 -16.17 5.20
C SER A 319 23.06 -16.46 6.24
N GLU A 320 22.98 -17.59 6.94
CA GLU A 320 23.99 -18.05 7.90
C GLU A 320 25.29 -18.59 7.29
N PHE A 321 25.37 -18.71 5.97
CA PHE A 321 26.54 -19.28 5.31
C PHE A 321 27.53 -18.19 4.90
N ASP A 322 28.40 -17.81 5.83
CA ASP A 322 29.44 -16.77 5.68
C ASP A 322 30.82 -17.33 5.30
N ARG A 323 31.07 -18.61 5.58
CA ARG A 323 32.34 -19.28 5.27
C ARG A 323 32.20 -20.79 5.12
N MET A 324 33.10 -21.36 4.31
CA MET A 324 33.32 -22.81 4.25
C MET A 324 34.81 -23.09 4.41
N GLY A 325 35.20 -23.56 5.60
CA GLY A 325 36.61 -23.73 5.95
C GLY A 325 37.36 -22.37 5.91
N ALA A 326 38.36 -22.26 5.04
CA ALA A 326 39.11 -21.02 4.83
C ALA A 326 38.52 -20.11 3.73
N LEU A 327 37.48 -20.57 3.02
CA LEU A 327 36.85 -19.82 1.93
C LEU A 327 35.75 -18.89 2.51
N PRO A 328 35.90 -17.57 2.46
CA PRO A 328 34.82 -16.64 2.79
C PRO A 328 33.76 -16.64 1.69
N VAL A 329 32.49 -16.55 2.09
CA VAL A 329 31.32 -16.51 1.21
C VAL A 329 30.63 -15.16 1.38
N LEU A 330 30.56 -14.39 0.30
CA LEU A 330 29.92 -13.09 0.25
C LEU A 330 28.57 -13.19 -0.45
N GLN A 331 27.50 -12.87 0.28
CA GLN A 331 26.15 -12.82 -0.26
C GLN A 331 25.91 -11.41 -0.83
N ALA A 332 25.99 -11.29 -2.15
CA ALA A 332 25.72 -10.04 -2.88
C ALA A 332 24.25 -10.01 -3.30
N ARG A 333 23.45 -9.17 -2.65
CA ARG A 333 22.04 -9.02 -3.01
C ARG A 333 21.89 -8.15 -4.25
N ILE A 334 21.16 -8.66 -5.25
CA ILE A 334 20.88 -7.95 -6.50
C ILE A 334 19.71 -7.00 -6.27
N ASN A 335 19.84 -5.75 -6.71
CA ASN A 335 18.75 -4.80 -6.65
C ASN A 335 17.62 -5.19 -7.65
N PRO A 336 16.35 -5.35 -7.20
CA PRO A 336 15.20 -5.63 -8.08
C PRO A 336 15.00 -4.64 -9.22
N ASP A 337 15.51 -3.42 -9.10
CA ASP A 337 15.51 -2.41 -10.16
C ASP A 337 16.22 -2.90 -11.44
N LEU A 338 17.08 -3.93 -11.35
CA LEU A 338 17.74 -4.54 -12.49
C LEU A 338 16.76 -5.21 -13.48
N HIS A 339 15.57 -5.59 -13.03
CA HIS A 339 14.50 -6.06 -13.93
C HIS A 339 13.90 -4.94 -14.80
N MET A 340 14.15 -3.67 -14.45
CA MET A 340 13.68 -2.49 -15.17
C MET A 340 14.89 -1.74 -15.79
N PRO A 341 15.22 -1.97 -17.08
CA PRO A 341 16.44 -1.44 -17.70
C PRO A 341 16.54 0.10 -17.72
N ASP A 342 15.40 0.80 -17.66
CA ASP A 342 15.35 2.27 -17.62
C ASP A 342 15.78 2.86 -16.25
N LEU A 343 15.60 2.10 -15.16
CA LEU A 343 15.96 2.54 -13.80
C LEU A 343 17.44 2.23 -13.48
N ALA A 344 17.94 1.09 -13.96
CA ALA A 344 19.32 0.63 -13.75
C ALA A 344 20.39 1.61 -14.30
N ASN A 345 20.06 2.38 -15.34
CA ASN A 345 20.98 3.34 -15.99
C ASN A 345 21.08 4.71 -15.31
N THR A 346 20.33 4.96 -14.24
CA THR A 346 20.34 6.27 -13.55
C THR A 346 21.58 6.50 -12.68
N GLY A 347 22.45 5.50 -12.51
CA GLY A 347 23.73 5.62 -11.78
C GLY A 347 23.61 5.96 -10.29
N ALA A 348 22.38 6.04 -9.76
CA ALA A 348 22.09 6.53 -8.42
C ALA A 348 21.81 5.42 -7.38
N GLY A 349 21.78 4.15 -7.80
CA GLY A 349 21.49 3.00 -6.93
C GLY A 349 22.65 2.01 -6.87
N ASN A 350 22.88 1.46 -5.68
CA ASN A 350 23.81 0.35 -5.47
C ASN A 350 23.16 -0.91 -6.06
N LEU A 351 23.74 -1.50 -7.11
CA LEU A 351 23.15 -2.62 -7.84
C LEU A 351 23.43 -3.99 -7.18
N PHE A 352 24.57 -4.09 -6.49
CA PHE A 352 24.96 -5.27 -5.74
C PHE A 352 25.46 -4.84 -4.37
N THR A 353 24.81 -5.32 -3.30
CA THR A 353 25.18 -4.95 -1.94
C THR A 353 25.41 -6.20 -1.09
N VAL A 354 26.53 -6.23 -0.37
CA VAL A 354 26.83 -7.29 0.61
C VAL A 354 26.39 -6.86 1.99
N PHE A 355 25.54 -7.68 2.62
CA PHE A 355 25.09 -7.51 4.00
C PHE A 355 25.51 -8.71 4.83
N GLY A 356 25.97 -8.46 6.05
CA GLY A 356 26.11 -9.48 7.07
C GLY A 356 24.85 -9.63 7.92
N GLU A 357 24.88 -10.59 8.83
CA GLU A 357 23.78 -10.88 9.74
C GLU A 357 23.56 -9.76 10.77
N PRO A 358 22.34 -9.58 11.26
CA PRO A 358 22.14 -8.78 12.47
C PRO A 358 22.82 -9.46 13.68
N ASP A 359 23.62 -8.70 14.43
CA ASP A 359 24.19 -9.15 15.70
C ASP A 359 23.11 -9.08 16.78
N ILE A 360 22.65 -10.25 17.22
CA ILE A 360 21.53 -10.41 18.14
C ILE A 360 22.00 -11.06 19.44
N LYS A 361 21.64 -10.42 20.54
CA LYS A 361 21.82 -10.96 21.90
C LYS A 361 20.46 -11.27 22.50
N VAL A 362 20.30 -12.52 22.92
CA VAL A 362 19.11 -12.98 23.64
C VAL A 362 19.40 -12.91 25.14
N HIS A 363 18.55 -12.17 25.86
CA HIS A 363 18.59 -12.02 27.30
C HIS A 363 17.45 -12.80 27.93
N GLU A 364 17.76 -13.60 28.95
CA GLU A 364 16.73 -14.20 29.82
C GLU A 364 16.32 -13.19 30.89
N GLU A 365 15.00 -12.96 31.00
CA GLU A 365 14.41 -12.04 31.96
C GLU A 365 13.72 -12.82 33.09
N SER A 366 13.32 -12.14 34.16
CA SER A 366 12.50 -12.74 35.21
C SER A 366 11.15 -13.26 34.65
N ASP A 367 10.59 -14.27 35.32
CA ASP A 367 9.28 -14.87 35.00
C ASP A 367 9.21 -15.63 33.66
N GLY A 368 10.33 -16.22 33.21
CA GLY A 368 10.37 -17.04 31.99
C GLY A 368 10.17 -16.25 30.70
N ARG A 369 10.39 -14.93 30.76
CA ARG A 369 10.37 -14.02 29.62
C ARG A 369 11.76 -13.91 29.01
N VAL A 370 11.79 -13.48 27.76
CA VAL A 370 13.02 -13.21 27.03
C VAL A 370 12.96 -11.80 26.45
N SER A 371 14.11 -11.16 26.31
CA SER A 371 14.26 -9.95 25.51
C SER A 371 15.40 -10.11 24.52
N ILE A 372 15.22 -9.54 23.35
CA ILE A 372 16.19 -9.51 22.26
C ILE A 372 16.79 -8.12 22.20
N GLU A 373 18.10 -8.05 22.03
CA GLU A 373 18.87 -6.84 21.76
C GLU A 373 19.60 -6.97 20.44
N VAL A 374 19.51 -5.92 19.60
CA VAL A 374 20.27 -5.83 18.35
C VAL A 374 21.44 -4.88 18.58
N ALA A 375 22.66 -5.42 18.51
CA ALA A 375 23.88 -4.65 18.73
C ALA A 375 24.35 -3.92 17.46
N GLY A 376 24.01 -4.45 16.28
CA GLY A 376 24.40 -3.90 14.99
C GLY A 376 24.12 -4.88 13.85
N VAL A 377 24.75 -4.66 12.71
CA VAL A 377 24.71 -5.56 11.55
C VAL A 377 26.15 -5.87 11.14
N ASP A 378 26.44 -7.13 10.86
CA ASP A 378 27.76 -7.56 10.40
C ASP A 378 28.12 -6.93 9.05
N MET A 379 29.38 -6.48 8.95
CA MET A 379 29.96 -5.81 7.80
C MET A 379 31.24 -6.50 7.39
N TYR A 380 31.50 -6.64 6.11
CA TYR A 380 32.81 -7.15 5.65
C TYR A 380 33.79 -5.99 5.47
N LYS A 381 34.88 -5.95 6.23
CA LYS A 381 35.93 -4.93 6.16
C LYS A 381 37.33 -5.58 6.11
N GLY A 382 38.18 -5.16 5.17
CA GLY A 382 39.58 -5.60 5.10
C GLY A 382 39.83 -7.11 4.92
N GLY A 383 38.82 -7.91 4.54
CA GLY A 383 38.95 -9.37 4.44
C GLY A 383 38.34 -10.15 5.60
N GLN A 384 37.76 -9.47 6.60
CA GLN A 384 37.12 -10.07 7.76
C GLN A 384 35.71 -9.48 7.96
N ILE A 385 34.86 -10.19 8.72
CA ILE A 385 33.51 -9.74 9.07
C ILE A 385 33.59 -9.05 10.46
N GLU A 386 33.18 -7.79 10.54
CA GLU A 386 33.13 -6.94 11.73
C GLU A 386 31.70 -6.40 11.94
N SER A 387 31.17 -6.45 13.16
CA SER A 387 29.83 -5.94 13.47
C SER A 387 29.78 -4.40 13.55
N SER A 388 28.77 -3.79 12.93
CA SER A 388 28.52 -2.34 12.95
C SER A 388 27.89 -1.85 14.26
N SER A 389 27.66 -0.53 14.36
CA SER A 389 26.85 0.06 15.45
C SER A 389 25.35 -0.10 15.16
N ALA A 390 24.53 -0.10 16.22
CA ALA A 390 23.08 -0.06 16.15
C ALA A 390 22.52 1.26 15.57
N ASP A 391 23.33 2.32 15.46
CA ASP A 391 22.92 3.62 14.90
C ASP A 391 22.64 3.55 13.39
N ASP A 392 23.24 2.59 12.70
CA ASP A 392 23.05 2.34 11.27
C ASP A 392 21.72 1.64 10.95
N ILE A 393 20.99 1.23 12.00
CA ILE A 393 19.68 0.58 11.90
C ILE A 393 18.60 1.66 11.80
N ALA A 394 17.82 1.63 10.71
CA ALA A 394 16.67 2.51 10.57
C ALA A 394 15.47 1.97 11.37
N VAL A 395 15.20 0.67 11.25
CA VAL A 395 14.10 -0.01 11.93
C VAL A 395 14.45 -1.49 12.12
N TRP A 396 13.96 -2.08 13.20
CA TRP A 396 14.00 -3.52 13.38
C TRP A 396 12.69 -4.07 13.95
N PHE A 397 12.40 -5.32 13.61
CA PHE A 397 11.16 -6.03 13.91
C PHE A 397 11.46 -7.36 14.56
N ILE A 398 10.51 -7.83 15.37
CA ILE A 398 10.57 -9.16 15.99
C ILE A 398 9.28 -9.90 15.71
N ASP A 399 9.43 -11.12 15.21
CA ASP A 399 8.43 -12.17 15.23
C ASP A 399 8.72 -13.09 16.43
N THR A 400 7.97 -12.92 17.52
CA THR A 400 8.20 -13.67 18.77
C THR A 400 7.81 -15.14 18.72
N ASP A 401 7.27 -15.64 17.61
CA ASP A 401 6.80 -17.04 17.46
C ASP A 401 6.78 -17.37 15.97
N TYR A 402 7.99 -17.60 15.43
CA TYR A 402 8.25 -17.74 14.01
C TYR A 402 8.10 -19.20 13.55
N ASP A 403 7.39 -19.40 12.43
CA ASP A 403 6.99 -20.70 11.89
C ASP A 403 7.75 -21.13 10.62
N TYR A 404 8.77 -20.37 10.19
CA TYR A 404 9.49 -20.50 8.91
C TYR A 404 8.69 -20.16 7.65
N GLU A 405 7.39 -19.90 7.75
CA GLU A 405 6.56 -19.58 6.59
C GLU A 405 6.33 -18.08 6.47
N ASN A 406 5.99 -17.43 7.59
CA ASN A 406 5.51 -16.06 7.58
C ASN A 406 6.16 -15.24 8.68
N PHE A 407 6.84 -14.15 8.29
CA PHE A 407 7.32 -13.17 9.26
C PHE A 407 6.19 -12.24 9.68
N ARG A 408 5.72 -12.38 10.93
CA ARG A 408 4.69 -11.53 11.53
C ARG A 408 5.32 -10.55 12.51
N VAL A 409 5.32 -9.27 12.12
CA VAL A 409 5.78 -8.17 12.98
C VAL A 409 4.91 -8.12 14.24
N ARG A 410 5.44 -8.59 15.38
CA ARG A 410 4.79 -8.47 16.69
C ARG A 410 5.37 -7.30 17.48
N HIS A 411 6.69 -7.08 17.41
CA HIS A 411 7.34 -5.88 17.93
C HIS A 411 8.03 -5.09 16.81
N ALA A 412 8.07 -3.77 16.96
CA ALA A 412 8.74 -2.85 16.04
C ALA A 412 9.46 -1.73 16.79
N TYR A 413 10.66 -1.39 16.34
CA TYR A 413 11.54 -0.42 16.99
C TYR A 413 12.28 0.43 15.94
N PHE A 414 12.47 1.71 16.25
CA PHE A 414 13.01 2.72 15.34
C PHE A 414 14.18 3.45 16.01
N PRO A 415 15.38 2.83 16.09
CA PRO A 415 16.53 3.41 16.78
C PRO A 415 17.20 4.57 15.99
N GLY A 416 16.89 4.72 14.70
CA GLY A 416 17.53 5.70 13.81
C GLY A 416 17.45 7.16 14.28
N ALA A 417 18.48 7.94 13.91
CA ALA A 417 18.71 9.32 14.37
C ALA A 417 17.64 10.36 13.96
N ASN A 418 16.84 10.08 12.91
CA ASN A 418 15.80 11.01 12.44
C ASN A 418 14.44 10.63 13.03
N ASP A 419 13.71 11.60 13.61
CA ASP A 419 12.33 11.41 14.10
C ASP A 419 11.37 11.08 12.94
N PRO A 420 11.03 9.79 12.71
CA PRO A 420 10.24 9.37 11.54
C PRO A 420 8.81 9.88 11.62
N TYR A 421 8.34 10.24 12.82
CA TYR A 421 6.95 10.54 13.11
C TYR A 421 6.70 12.03 13.35
N LYS A 422 7.71 12.90 13.17
CA LYS A 422 7.51 14.35 13.13
C LYS A 422 6.41 14.76 12.13
N ALA A 423 6.39 14.11 10.96
CA ALA A 423 5.33 14.31 9.97
C ALA A 423 3.97 13.82 10.46
N LEU A 424 3.91 12.69 11.18
CA LEU A 424 2.69 12.15 11.77
C LEU A 424 2.16 13.07 12.87
N LYS A 425 3.03 13.56 13.76
CA LYS A 425 2.71 14.53 14.83
C LYS A 425 2.12 15.82 14.26
N THR A 426 2.76 16.36 13.21
CA THR A 426 2.28 17.56 12.50
C THR A 426 0.93 17.29 11.84
N THR A 427 0.77 16.12 11.22
CA THR A 427 -0.44 15.73 10.49
C THR A 427 -1.59 15.36 11.42
N LEU A 428 -1.36 14.88 12.64
CA LEU A 428 -2.44 14.55 13.58
C LEU A 428 -2.82 15.72 14.49
N LYS A 429 -1.94 16.72 14.66
CA LYS A 429 -2.13 17.84 15.60
C LYS A 429 -2.54 17.36 17.00
N ALA A 430 -2.10 16.16 17.39
CA ALA A 430 -2.43 15.49 18.65
C ALA A 430 -1.19 15.35 19.53
N GLU A 431 -1.39 15.35 20.84
CA GLU A 431 -0.35 15.00 21.81
C GLU A 431 -0.04 13.51 21.67
N ILE A 432 1.22 13.19 21.34
CA ILE A 432 1.71 11.82 21.29
C ILE A 432 2.24 11.50 22.70
N ASP A 433 1.86 10.34 23.22
CA ASP A 433 2.43 9.80 24.45
C ASP A 433 3.96 9.66 24.29
N LEU A 434 4.69 10.48 25.04
CA LEU A 434 6.16 10.55 24.99
C LEU A 434 6.80 9.26 25.52
N GLU A 435 6.18 8.59 26.49
CA GLU A 435 6.70 7.36 27.07
C GLU A 435 6.56 6.19 26.10
N ALA A 436 5.38 6.08 25.48
CA ALA A 436 5.15 5.12 24.40
C ALA A 436 6.15 5.35 23.24
N TRP A 437 6.50 6.61 22.96
CA TRP A 437 7.45 6.97 21.91
C TRP A 437 8.90 6.58 22.25
N GLU A 438 9.40 6.95 23.43
CA GLU A 438 10.76 6.60 23.88
C GLU A 438 10.95 5.09 23.96
N SER A 439 9.88 4.34 24.23
CA SER A 439 9.94 2.88 24.24
C SER A 439 10.21 2.24 22.87
N LEU A 440 9.96 2.96 21.77
CA LEU A 440 10.21 2.50 20.40
C LEU A 440 11.63 2.81 19.92
N LYS A 441 12.33 3.76 20.55
CA LYS A 441 13.72 4.13 20.25
C LYS A 441 14.72 3.27 21.03
N ARG A 442 14.51 1.95 21.03
CA ARG A 442 15.36 1.02 21.77
C ARG A 442 15.99 0.01 20.82
N THR A 443 17.23 -0.34 21.13
CA THR A 443 17.95 -1.46 20.53
C THR A 443 17.65 -2.77 21.26
N ARG A 444 17.10 -2.69 22.47
CA ARG A 444 16.58 -3.80 23.26
C ARG A 444 15.06 -3.79 23.33
N SER A 445 14.49 -4.94 23.01
CA SER A 445 13.05 -5.17 23.02
C SER A 445 12.45 -5.16 24.41
N ARG A 446 11.12 -4.99 24.45
CA ARG A 446 10.34 -5.25 25.64
C ARG A 446 10.30 -6.76 25.91
N PRO A 447 10.38 -7.20 27.17
CA PRO A 447 10.28 -8.63 27.50
C PRO A 447 8.99 -9.26 26.98
N PHE A 448 9.11 -10.41 26.33
CA PHE A 448 7.99 -11.21 25.82
C PHE A 448 8.09 -12.66 26.32
N LEU A 449 6.98 -13.39 26.27
CA LEU A 449 6.95 -14.80 26.69
C LEU A 449 7.77 -15.65 25.72
N ARG A 450 8.54 -16.61 26.24
CA ARG A 450 9.27 -17.56 25.38
C ARG A 450 8.26 -18.34 24.51
N PRO A 451 8.45 -18.39 23.18
CA PRO A 451 7.54 -19.10 22.29
C PRO A 451 7.52 -20.60 22.56
N VAL A 452 6.37 -21.23 22.34
CA VAL A 452 6.20 -22.69 22.47
C VAL A 452 7.07 -23.42 21.44
N GLY A 453 7.19 -22.87 20.23
CA GLY A 453 8.06 -23.39 19.18
C GLY A 453 9.56 -23.12 19.40
N GLY A 454 9.93 -22.36 20.43
CA GLY A 454 11.32 -22.03 20.77
C GLY A 454 12.04 -21.13 19.77
N ARG A 455 11.32 -20.61 18.76
CA ARG A 455 11.89 -19.84 17.64
C ARG A 455 11.38 -18.41 17.62
N VAL A 456 12.30 -17.50 17.33
CA VAL A 456 12.05 -16.08 17.17
C VAL A 456 12.81 -15.65 15.93
N ALA A 457 12.22 -14.77 15.13
CA ALA A 457 12.93 -14.14 14.01
C ALA A 457 13.04 -12.64 14.25
N VAL A 458 14.17 -12.07 13.87
CA VAL A 458 14.47 -10.65 13.96
C VAL A 458 14.80 -10.14 12.56
N LYS A 459 14.08 -9.10 12.13
CA LYS A 459 14.33 -8.45 10.84
C LYS A 459 14.87 -7.05 11.08
N VAL A 460 15.99 -6.71 10.47
CA VAL A 460 16.65 -5.40 10.57
C VAL A 460 16.64 -4.72 9.20
N ILE A 461 16.38 -3.41 9.16
CA ILE A 461 16.38 -2.61 7.95
C ILE A 461 17.28 -1.40 8.17
N ASN A 462 18.19 -1.16 7.23
CA ASN A 462 19.10 0.00 7.25
C ASN A 462 18.44 1.27 6.68
N HIS A 463 19.15 2.41 6.75
CA HIS A 463 18.68 3.68 6.17
C HIS A 463 18.55 3.69 4.64
N LEU A 464 19.19 2.74 3.94
CA LEU A 464 19.12 2.58 2.49
C LEU A 464 17.89 1.75 2.05
N GLY A 465 17.19 1.12 2.99
CA GLY A 465 15.99 0.33 2.77
C GLY A 465 16.27 -1.16 2.54
N ASP A 466 17.49 -1.62 2.78
CA ASP A 466 17.87 -3.03 2.68
C ASP A 466 17.46 -3.77 3.95
N GLU A 467 16.90 -4.98 3.78
CA GLU A 467 16.41 -5.82 4.87
C GLU A 467 17.26 -7.07 5.08
N VAL A 468 17.52 -7.45 6.33
CA VAL A 468 18.13 -8.74 6.70
C VAL A 468 17.34 -9.38 7.83
N MET A 469 17.35 -10.71 7.90
CA MET A 469 16.62 -11.48 8.90
C MET A 469 17.52 -12.55 9.52
N LYS A 470 17.32 -12.83 10.80
CA LYS A 470 17.94 -13.92 11.55
C LYS A 470 16.94 -14.57 12.48
#